data_AF-A0A3S0LIQ7-F1
#
_entry.id   AF-A0A3S0LIQ7-F1
#
_cell.length_a   1.000
_cell.length_b   1.000
_cell.length_c   1.000
_cell.angle_alpha   90.00
_cell.angle_beta   90.00
_cell.angle_gamma   90.00
#
_symmetry.space_group_name_H-M   'P 1'
#
loop_
_entity.id
_entity.type
_entity.pdbx_description
1 polymer ?
#
loop_
_entity_poly.entity_id
_entity_poly.type
_entity_poly.pdbx_seq_one_letter_code
_entity_poly.pdbx_strand_id
1 'polypeptide(L)'
;MITAKLQIILFIASILTFLSIINMIRKYNLELKYSLLWLFFCIVNVFLASFSQFSIGIAEILSIKEPVNAIFLLSFVFLFFIIFSLTLTISKLSGKLSQLVQEIAIIKKELETDRGNKASK
;
A
#
# COMPACT_ATOMS: atom_id res chain seq x y z
N MET A 1 -16.82 1.81 27.63
CA MET A 1 -15.42 1.77 28.10
C MET A 1 -14.70 0.71 27.29
N ILE A 2 -13.63 1.07 26.58
CA ILE A 2 -12.78 0.06 25.93
C ILE A 2 -12.18 -0.80 27.03
N THR A 3 -12.49 -2.09 27.02
CA THR A 3 -11.84 -3.05 27.92
C THR A 3 -10.35 -3.00 27.63
N ALA A 4 -9.50 -2.77 28.64
CA ALA A 4 -8.04 -2.64 28.49
C ALA A 4 -7.42 -3.80 27.69
N LYS A 5 -8.04 -4.98 27.74
CA LYS A 5 -7.71 -6.16 26.92
C LYS A 5 -7.73 -5.88 25.42
N LEU A 6 -8.77 -5.21 24.90
CA LEU A 6 -8.90 -4.92 23.46
C LEU A 6 -7.86 -3.88 23.02
N GLN A 7 -7.59 -2.88 23.84
CA GLN A 7 -6.58 -1.86 23.54
C GLN A 7 -5.18 -2.46 23.47
N ILE A 8 -4.83 -3.36 24.40
CA ILE A 8 -3.54 -4.07 24.39
C ILE A 8 -3.40 -4.93 23.13
N ILE A 9 -4.45 -5.66 22.74
CA ILE A 9 -4.43 -6.48 21.51
C ILE A 9 -4.21 -5.61 20.27
N LEU A 10 -4.94 -4.50 20.14
CA LEU A 10 -4.80 -3.56 19.01
C LEU A 10 -3.41 -2.92 18.95
N PHE A 11 -2.85 -2.59 20.11
CA PHE A 11 -1.51 -2.03 20.20
C PHE A 11 -0.43 -3.02 19.76
N ILE A 12 -0.49 -4.26 20.26
CA ILE A 12 0.44 -5.33 19.86
C ILE A 12 0.31 -5.61 18.37
N ALA A 13 -0.92 -5.72 17.84
CA ALA A 13 -1.15 -5.93 16.42
C ALA A 13 -0.55 -4.81 15.56
N SER A 14 -0.74 -3.55 15.96
CA SER A 14 -0.19 -2.39 15.24
C SER A 14 1.33 -2.38 15.22
N ILE A 15 2.00 -2.69 16.34
CA ILE A 15 3.46 -2.83 16.39
C ILE A 15 3.93 -3.95 15.48
N LEU A 16 3.27 -5.12 15.52
CA LEU A 16 3.67 -6.27 14.73
C LEU A 16 3.55 -5.98 13.24
N THR A 17 2.46 -5.34 12.82
CA THR A 17 2.28 -4.86 11.43
C THR A 17 3.35 -3.86 11.03
N PHE A 18 3.68 -2.89 11.90
CA PHE A 18 4.73 -1.90 11.64
C PHE A 18 6.11 -2.56 11.42
N LEU A 19 6.49 -3.48 12.31
CA LEU A 19 7.75 -4.22 12.20
C LEU A 19 7.80 -5.09 10.95
N SER A 20 6.69 -5.77 10.61
CA SER A 20 6.59 -6.54 9.37
C SER A 20 6.79 -5.69 8.13
N ILE A 21 6.21 -4.48 8.09
CA ILE A 21 6.38 -3.54 6.96
C ILE A 21 7.83 -3.07 6.86
N ILE A 22 8.46 -2.68 7.97
CA ILE A 22 9.89 -2.31 7.97
C ILE A 22 10.74 -3.46 7.45
N ASN A 23 10.48 -4.68 7.91
CA ASN A 23 11.21 -5.86 7.46
C ASN A 23 10.98 -6.11 5.96
N MET A 24 9.77 -5.91 5.46
CA MET A 24 9.44 -6.06 4.05
C MET A 24 10.15 -4.99 3.19
N ILE A 25 10.21 -3.74 3.65
CA ILE A 25 10.95 -2.66 2.98
C ILE A 25 12.44 -3.02 2.88
N ARG A 26 13.04 -3.46 3.99
CA ARG A 26 14.47 -3.85 4.04
C ARG A 26 14.77 -5.09 3.20
N LYS A 27 13.88 -6.10 3.23
CA LYS A 27 14.11 -7.40 2.59
C LYS A 27 13.87 -7.38 1.08
N TYR A 28 12.90 -6.61 0.60
CA TYR A 28 12.47 -6.63 -0.81
C TYR A 28 12.93 -5.40 -1.60
N ASN A 29 13.79 -4.53 -1.03
CA ASN A 29 14.25 -3.28 -1.65
C ASN A 29 13.09 -2.45 -2.25
N LEU A 30 11.94 -2.44 -1.56
CA LEU A 30 10.78 -1.66 -2.01
C LEU A 30 11.19 -0.19 -2.11
N GLU A 31 11.03 0.41 -3.29
CA GLU A 31 11.34 1.83 -3.45
C GLU A 31 10.59 2.63 -2.37
N LEU A 32 11.34 3.46 -1.64
CA LEU A 32 10.86 4.29 -0.53
C LEU A 32 9.55 5.03 -0.85
N LYS A 33 9.38 5.43 -2.12
CA LYS A 33 8.19 6.09 -2.63
C LYS A 33 6.90 5.27 -2.44
N TYR A 34 6.92 3.95 -2.61
CA TYR A 34 5.73 3.10 -2.46
C TYR A 34 5.46 2.71 -1.00
N SER A 35 6.50 2.71 -0.17
CA SER A 35 6.42 2.36 1.24
C SER A 35 6.14 3.56 2.14
N LEU A 36 6.29 4.79 1.65
CA LEU A 36 5.97 6.02 2.40
C LEU A 36 4.52 6.04 2.92
N LEU A 37 3.56 5.67 2.08
CA LEU A 37 2.14 5.61 2.44
C LEU A 37 1.86 4.57 3.53
N TRP A 38 2.52 3.42 3.44
CA TRP A 38 2.43 2.35 4.44
C TRP A 38 3.09 2.73 5.77
N LEU A 39 4.25 3.38 5.74
CA LEU A 39 4.93 3.88 6.93
C LEU A 39 4.10 4.96 7.62
N PHE A 40 3.54 5.90 6.87
CA PHE A 40 2.65 6.94 7.39
C PHE A 40 1.41 6.31 8.04
N PHE A 41 0.78 5.34 7.38
CA PHE A 41 -0.37 4.63 7.92
C PHE A 41 -0.07 3.93 9.26
N CYS A 42 1.06 3.22 9.36
CA CYS A 42 1.44 2.56 10.60
C CYS A 42 1.72 3.55 11.72
N ILE A 43 2.40 4.66 11.44
CA ILE A 43 2.67 5.71 12.43
C ILE A 43 1.35 6.27 12.95
N VAL A 44 0.41 6.60 12.06
CA VAL A 44 -0.93 7.11 12.43
C VAL A 44 -1.68 6.09 13.27
N ASN A 45 -1.70 4.81 12.89
CA ASN A 45 -2.42 3.78 13.65
C ASN A 45 -1.80 3.50 15.01
N VAL A 46 -0.47 3.42 15.12
CA VAL A 46 0.22 3.24 16.40
C VAL A 46 -0.07 4.43 17.32
N PHE A 47 -0.03 5.65 16.79
CA PHE A 47 -0.33 6.86 17.56
C PHE A 47 -1.80 6.87 18.06
N LEU A 48 -2.75 6.51 17.20
CA LEU A 48 -4.16 6.39 17.58
C LEU A 48 -4.42 5.30 18.63
N ALA A 49 -3.73 4.16 18.52
CA ALA A 49 -3.87 3.03 19.43
C ALA A 49 -3.22 3.27 20.80
N SER A 50 -2.08 3.97 20.85
CA SER A 50 -1.37 4.27 22.10
C SER A 50 -2.14 5.22 23.02
N PHE A 51 -2.91 6.15 22.45
CA PHE A 51 -3.56 7.21 23.21
C PHE A 51 -5.09 7.11 23.15
N SER A 52 -5.69 6.54 24.20
CA SER A 52 -7.14 6.42 24.34
C SER A 52 -7.86 7.79 24.24
N GLN A 53 -7.24 8.86 24.74
CA GLN A 53 -7.78 10.22 24.71
C GLN A 53 -7.94 10.80 23.29
N PHE A 54 -7.05 10.51 22.34
CA PHE A 54 -7.21 10.97 20.95
C PHE A 54 -8.37 10.25 20.25
N SER A 55 -8.53 8.96 20.52
CA SER A 55 -9.64 8.18 19.97
C SER A 55 -11.00 8.67 20.48
N ILE A 56 -11.07 9.10 21.75
CA ILE A 56 -12.26 9.72 22.34
C ILE A 56 -12.55 11.08 21.67
N GLY A 57 -11.54 11.94 21.48
CA GLY A 57 -11.74 13.25 20.84
C GLY A 57 -12.20 13.14 19.37
N ILE A 58 -11.68 12.18 18.61
CA ILE A 58 -12.14 11.91 17.24
C ILE A 58 -13.58 11.40 17.25
N ALA A 59 -13.92 10.50 18.17
CA ALA A 59 -15.27 9.97 18.31
C ALA A 59 -16.30 11.06 18.66
N GLU A 60 -15.93 12.04 19.49
CA GLU A 60 -16.77 13.20 19.81
C GLU A 60 -17.01 14.10 18.59
N ILE A 61 -15.95 14.42 17.82
CA ILE A 61 -16.08 15.22 16.58
C ILE A 61 -16.99 14.52 15.56
N LEU A 62 -16.83 13.21 15.41
CA LEU A 62 -17.61 12.40 14.46
C LEU A 62 -18.97 11.95 15.02
N SER A 63 -19.31 12.30 16.28
CA SER A 63 -20.52 11.83 16.99
C SER A 63 -20.67 10.30 17.00
N ILE A 64 -19.55 9.58 17.13
CA ILE A 64 -19.50 8.12 17.19
C ILE A 64 -19.53 7.67 18.65
N LYS A 65 -20.51 6.82 18.99
CA LYS A 65 -20.76 6.37 20.37
C LYS A 65 -19.60 5.56 20.99
N GLU A 66 -18.91 4.75 20.18
CA GLU A 66 -17.80 3.91 20.63
C GLU A 66 -16.48 4.36 19.97
N PRO A 67 -15.47 4.80 20.75
CA PRO A 67 -14.20 5.29 20.19
C PRO A 67 -13.48 4.29 19.29
N VAL A 68 -13.68 2.98 19.51
CA VAL A 68 -13.14 1.91 18.65
C VAL A 68 -13.68 2.02 17.22
N ASN A 69 -14.97 2.38 17.06
CA ASN A 69 -15.58 2.49 15.74
C ASN A 69 -15.02 3.67 14.96
N ALA A 70 -14.61 4.74 15.64
CA ALA A 70 -13.95 5.88 15.01
C ALA A 70 -12.57 5.51 14.47
N ILE A 71 -11.78 4.75 15.24
CA ILE A 71 -10.50 4.18 14.78
C ILE A 71 -10.73 3.29 13.56
N PHE A 72 -11.70 2.37 13.63
CA PHE A 72 -12.01 1.47 12.51
C PHE A 72 -12.40 2.23 11.24
N LEU A 73 -13.28 3.23 11.35
CA LEU A 73 -13.69 4.05 10.21
C LEU A 73 -12.49 4.76 9.57
N LEU A 74 -11.62 5.35 10.39
CA LEU A 74 -10.43 6.03 9.91
C LEU A 74 -9.46 5.05 9.24
N SER A 75 -9.22 3.89 9.84
CA SER A 75 -8.39 2.82 9.25
C SER A 75 -8.96 2.35 7.91
N PHE A 76 -10.29 2.28 7.76
CA PHE A 76 -10.95 1.98 6.48
C PHE A 76 -10.70 3.03 5.41
N VAL A 77 -10.83 4.32 5.75
CA VAL A 77 -10.53 5.42 4.82
C VAL A 77 -9.07 5.37 4.37
N PHE A 78 -8.15 5.13 5.30
CA PHE A 78 -6.74 4.95 4.96
C PHE A 78 -6.49 3.73 4.08
N LEU A 79 -7.13 2.60 4.38
CA LEU A 79 -7.02 1.39 3.57
C LEU A 79 -7.49 1.64 2.14
N PHE A 80 -8.56 2.42 1.96
CA PHE A 80 -9.02 2.85 0.65
C PHE A 80 -7.94 3.63 -0.11
N PHE A 81 -7.27 4.60 0.54
CA PHE A 81 -6.16 5.34 -0.09
C PHE A 81 -4.99 4.42 -0.47
N ILE A 82 -4.64 3.44 0.37
CA ILE A 82 -3.59 2.46 0.08
C ILE A 82 -3.95 1.64 -1.15
N ILE A 83 -5.16 1.09 -1.20
CA ILE A 83 -5.64 0.29 -2.33
C ILE A 83 -5.67 1.13 -3.59
N PHE A 84 -6.19 2.35 -3.53
CA PHE A 84 -6.23 3.26 -4.67
C PHE A 84 -4.83 3.58 -5.21
N SER A 85 -3.87 3.88 -4.33
CA SER A 85 -2.47 4.11 -4.70
C SER A 85 -1.85 2.86 -5.36
N LEU A 86 -2.19 1.67 -4.86
CA LEU A 86 -1.76 0.41 -5.45
C LEU A 86 -2.34 0.22 -6.84
N THR A 87 -3.65 0.48 -7.02
CA THR A 87 -4.32 0.44 -8.33
C THR A 87 -3.66 1.38 -9.33
N LEU A 88 -3.33 2.62 -8.93
CA LEU A 88 -2.61 3.56 -9.80
C LEU A 88 -1.22 3.06 -10.20
N THR A 89 -0.51 2.41 -9.27
CA THR A 89 0.81 1.85 -9.53
C THR A 89 0.73 0.69 -10.51
N ILE A 90 -0.22 -0.23 -10.30
CA ILE A 90 -0.49 -1.37 -11.20
C ILE A 90 -0.89 -0.86 -12.60
N SER A 91 -1.74 0.16 -12.68
CA SER A 91 -2.15 0.76 -13.95
C SER A 91 -0.96 1.31 -14.74
N LYS A 92 -0.06 2.06 -14.09
CA LYS A 92 1.17 2.56 -14.73
C LYS A 92 2.10 1.43 -15.18
N LEU A 93 2.23 0.39 -14.35
CA LEU A 93 3.06 -0.77 -14.68
C LEU A 93 2.50 -1.52 -15.89
N SER A 94 1.18 -1.69 -15.98
CA SER A 94 0.50 -2.31 -17.11
C SER A 94 0.76 -1.53 -18.41
N GLY A 95 0.71 -0.19 -18.37
CA GLY A 95 1.06 0.65 -19.51
C GLY A 95 2.50 0.45 -19.98
N LYS A 96 3.46 0.46 -19.07
CA LYS A 96 4.89 0.19 -19.39
C LYS A 96 5.11 -1.22 -19.95
N LEU A 97 4.41 -2.22 -19.41
CA LEU A 97 4.48 -3.59 -19.90
C LEU A 97 3.97 -3.67 -21.34
N SER A 98 2.85 -3.00 -21.66
CA SER A 98 2.32 -2.96 -23.02
C SER A 98 3.31 -2.33 -24.01
N GLN A 99 3.95 -1.22 -23.63
CA GLN A 99 5.00 -0.58 -24.43
C GLN A 99 6.19 -1.52 -24.68
N LEU A 100 6.68 -2.19 -23.64
CA LEU A 100 7.78 -3.15 -23.76
C LEU A 100 7.42 -4.32 -24.68
N VAL A 101 6.20 -4.84 -24.58
CA VAL A 101 5.71 -5.91 -25.47
C VAL A 101 5.67 -5.44 -26.92
N GLN A 102 5.25 -4.19 -27.16
CA GLN A 102 5.24 -3.59 -28.50
C GLN A 102 6.65 -3.42 -29.07
N GLU A 103 7.61 -2.93 -28.28
CA GLU A 103 9.02 -2.82 -28.69
C GLU A 103 9.60 -4.19 -29.07
N ILE A 104 9.34 -5.22 -28.26
CA ILE A 104 9.77 -6.60 -28.56
C ILE A 104 9.14 -7.11 -29.86
N ALA A 105 7.86 -6.81 -30.11
CA ALA A 105 7.18 -7.23 -31.33
C ALA A 105 7.79 -6.58 -32.58
N ILE A 106 8.12 -5.27 -32.52
CA ILE A 106 8.78 -4.55 -33.61
C ILE A 106 10.17 -5.16 -33.88
N ILE A 107 10.98 -5.35 -32.84
CA ILE A 107 12.33 -5.94 -32.95
C ILE A 107 12.26 -7.34 -33.60
N LYS A 108 11.30 -8.19 -33.19
CA LYS A 108 11.12 -9.51 -33.79
C LYS A 108 10.79 -9.45 -35.28
N LYS A 109 9.92 -8.52 -35.68
CA LYS A 109 9.53 -8.33 -37.09
C LYS A 109 10.71 -7.87 -37.95
N GLU A 110 11.54 -6.96 -37.45
CA GLU A 110 12.75 -6.51 -38.15
C GLU A 110 13.73 -7.66 -38.36
N LEU A 111 13.95 -8.48 -37.33
CA LEU A 111 14.81 -9.67 -37.43
C LEU A 111 14.31 -10.71 -38.43
N GLU A 112 12.99 -10.92 -38.51
CA GLU A 112 12.38 -11.81 -39.51
C GLU A 112 12.55 -11.27 -40.94
N THR A 113 12.39 -9.96 -41.12
CA THR A 113 12.55 -9.30 -42.41
C THR A 113 14.01 -9.38 -42.90
N ASP A 114 14.98 -9.15 -42.01
CA ASP A 114 16.40 -9.26 -42.32
C ASP A 114 16.83 -10.69 -42.66
N ARG A 115 16.25 -11.70 -42.00
CA ARG A 115 16.48 -13.11 -42.33
C ARG A 115 15.90 -13.47 -43.71
N GLY A 116 14.71 -12.98 -44.03
CA GLY A 116 14.10 -13.16 -45.35
C GLY A 116 14.94 -12.55 -46.47
N ASN A 117 15.47 -11.34 -46.26
CA ASN A 117 16.33 -10.66 -47.23
C ASN A 117 17.67 -11.38 -47.47
N LYS A 118 18.25 -12.03 -46.45
CA LYS A 118 19.47 -12.83 -46.58
C LYS A 118 19.24 -14.16 -47.30
N ALA A 119 18.06 -14.75 -47.18
CA ALA A 119 17.73 -16.02 -47.85
C ALA A 119 17.39 -15.84 -49.35
N SER A 120 17.07 -14.62 -49.77
CA SER A 120 16.72 -14.29 -51.16
C SER A 120 17.90 -13.74 -51.98
N LYS A 121 19.10 -13.63 -51.39
CA LYS A 121 20.36 -13.27 -52.06
C LYS A 121 21.25 -14.50 -52.19
#